data_AF-A0A1C6H3D3-F1
#
_entry.id   AF-A0A1C6H3D3-F1
#
_cell.length_a   1.000
_cell.length_b   1.000
_cell.length_c   1.000
_cell.angle_alpha   90.00
_cell.angle_beta   90.00
_cell.angle_gamma   90.00
#
_symmetry.space_group_name_H-M   'P 1'
#
loop_
_entity.id
_entity.type
_entity.pdbx_description
1 polymer ?
#
loop_
_entity_poly.entity_id
_entity_poly.type
_entity_poly.pdbx_seq_one_letter_code
_entity_poly.pdbx_strand_id
1 'polypeptide(L)'
;MATKSNELNLTSKQRKLAELLANPDFTGSITELCRECGVARSTYYKWLDKPEFTQYVDSLISKFTSSELSTVWKALIRRCSIGDVQAIKLYFEMRRELSSKDESGVQIIDDI
;
A
#
# COMPACT_ATOMS: atom_id res chain seq x y z
N MET A 1 -15.79 10.12 -5.52
CA MET A 1 -15.27 9.88 -4.16
C MET A 1 -14.08 10.81 -3.94
N ALA A 2 -14.24 11.85 -3.13
CA ALA A 2 -13.19 12.81 -2.83
C ALA A 2 -12.15 12.16 -1.90
N THR A 3 -10.90 12.11 -2.34
CA THR A 3 -9.75 11.63 -1.57
C THR A 3 -9.58 12.46 -0.29
N LYS A 4 -9.57 11.78 0.88
CA LYS A 4 -9.26 12.35 2.22
C LYS A 4 -7.95 13.15 2.30
N SER A 5 -7.11 13.11 1.26
CA SER A 5 -5.81 13.80 1.19
C SER A 5 -5.88 15.34 1.24
N ASN A 6 -7.07 15.94 1.11
CA ASN A 6 -7.25 17.40 1.15
C ASN A 6 -7.56 17.98 2.54
N GLU A 7 -7.78 17.13 3.56
CA GLU A 7 -8.13 17.60 4.93
C GLU A 7 -6.93 17.65 5.89
N LEU A 8 -5.81 17.01 5.54
CA LEU A 8 -4.61 17.02 6.37
C LEU A 8 -3.81 18.30 6.07
N ASN A 9 -3.69 19.18 7.07
CA ASN A 9 -2.92 20.45 7.02
C ASN A 9 -1.40 20.20 6.91
N LEU A 10 -0.97 19.60 5.79
CA LEU A 10 0.42 19.26 5.50
C LEU A 10 1.05 20.28 4.56
N THR A 11 2.28 20.68 4.88
CA THR A 11 3.11 21.54 4.03
C THR A 11 3.56 20.81 2.76
N SER A 12 3.94 21.57 1.72
CA SER A 12 4.46 21.01 0.48
C SER A 12 5.70 20.12 0.68
N LYS A 13 6.58 20.49 1.63
CA LYS A 13 7.77 19.67 1.97
C LYS A 13 7.39 18.35 2.64
N GLN A 14 6.39 18.36 3.52
CA GLN A 14 5.86 17.12 4.12
C GLN A 14 5.28 16.21 3.04
N ARG A 15 4.48 16.76 2.12
CA ARG A 15 3.87 15.97 1.05
C ARG A 15 4.93 15.33 0.15
N LYS A 16 5.90 16.11 -0.33
CA LYS A 16 7.01 15.61 -1.15
C LYS A 16 7.80 14.51 -0.44
N LEU A 17 8.12 14.69 0.85
CA LEU A 17 8.85 13.69 1.62
C LEU A 17 8.02 12.41 1.81
N ALA A 18 6.73 12.53 2.11
CA ALA A 18 5.83 11.40 2.26
C ALA A 18 5.66 10.60 0.94
N GLU A 19 5.54 11.31 -0.19
CA GLU A 19 5.47 10.69 -1.53
C GLU A 19 6.74 9.90 -1.85
N LEU A 20 7.91 10.47 -1.58
CA LEU A 20 9.18 9.80 -1.84
C LEU A 20 9.42 8.63 -0.87
N LEU A 21 8.98 8.76 0.39
CA LEU A 21 9.07 7.69 1.39
C LEU A 21 8.15 6.50 1.04
N ALA A 22 6.97 6.76 0.49
CA ALA A 22 6.02 5.73 0.09
C ALA A 22 6.30 5.13 -1.30
N ASN A 23 7.28 5.68 -2.03
CA ASN A 23 7.63 5.21 -3.36
C ASN A 23 8.44 3.89 -3.28
N PRO A 24 7.94 2.77 -3.85
CA PRO A 24 8.66 1.49 -3.82
C PRO A 24 9.99 1.52 -4.58
N ASP A 25 10.17 2.44 -5.54
CA ASP A 25 11.42 2.58 -6.29
C ASP A 25 12.52 3.30 -5.50
N PHE A 26 12.16 3.98 -4.41
CA PHE A 26 13.13 4.65 -3.55
C PHE A 26 13.81 3.63 -2.63
N THR A 27 15.09 3.37 -2.89
CA THR A 27 15.92 2.40 -2.13
C THR A 27 16.97 3.07 -1.24
N GLY A 28 16.94 4.40 -1.15
CA GLY A 28 17.89 5.19 -0.38
C GLY A 28 17.64 5.16 1.13
N SER A 29 18.64 5.63 1.87
CA SER A 29 18.55 5.82 3.31
C SER A 29 17.69 7.05 3.68
N ILE A 30 17.24 7.12 4.94
CA ILE A 30 16.54 8.29 5.49
C ILE A 30 17.36 9.58 5.34
N THR A 31 18.70 9.49 5.40
CA THR A 31 19.58 10.65 5.18
C THR A 31 19.46 11.17 3.75
N GLU A 32 19.43 10.28 2.77
CA GLU A 32 19.30 10.63 1.35
C GLU A 32 17.91 11.16 1.04
N LEU A 33 16.86 10.54 1.60
CA LEU A 33 15.48 11.02 1.53
C LEU A 33 15.36 12.47 2.02
N CYS A 34 15.90 12.74 3.21
CA CYS A 34 15.89 14.07 3.82
C CYS A 34 16.66 15.09 2.96
N ARG A 35 17.80 14.70 2.40
CA ARG A 35 18.63 15.54 1.52
C ARG A 35 17.87 15.89 0.23
N GLU A 36 17.27 14.92 -0.44
CA GLU A 36 16.49 15.13 -1.68
C GLU A 36 15.24 16.02 -1.47
N CYS A 37 14.70 15.99 -0.25
CA CYS A 37 13.57 16.82 0.14
C CYS A 37 13.99 18.20 0.70
N GLY A 38 15.29 18.44 0.93
CA GLY A 38 15.76 19.66 1.59
C GLY A 38 15.19 19.83 3.00
N VAL A 39 15.17 18.74 3.76
CA VAL A 39 14.63 18.61 5.12
C VAL A 39 15.75 18.12 6.05
N ALA A 40 15.87 18.72 7.24
CA ALA A 40 16.79 18.20 8.25
C ALA A 40 16.27 16.89 8.85
N ARG A 41 17.14 15.94 9.18
CA ARG A 41 16.74 14.66 9.79
C ARG A 41 15.93 14.84 11.07
N SER A 42 16.28 15.83 11.91
CA SER A 42 15.51 16.16 13.12
C SER A 42 14.08 16.60 12.82
N THR A 43 13.87 17.36 11.72
CA THR A 43 12.54 17.75 11.26
C THR A 43 11.74 16.55 10.76
N TYR A 44 12.38 15.60 10.07
CA TYR A 44 11.74 14.36 9.65
C TYR A 44 11.19 13.56 10.85
N TYR A 45 12.01 13.31 11.87
CA TYR A 45 11.54 12.56 13.06
C TYR A 45 10.42 13.33 13.80
N LYS A 46 10.51 14.67 13.90
CA LYS A 46 9.41 15.49 14.44
C LYS A 46 8.11 15.39 13.63
N TRP A 47 8.19 15.06 12.34
CA TRP A 47 6.99 14.84 11.52
C TRP A 47 6.44 13.43 11.71
N LEU A 48 7.28 12.42 11.96
CA LEU A 48 6.79 11.08 12.31
C LEU A 48 5.99 11.06 13.61
N ASP A 49 6.27 11.97 14.53
CA ASP A 49 5.48 12.12 15.77
C ASP A 49 4.10 12.76 15.53
N LYS A 50 3.81 13.24 14.31
CA LYS A 50 2.55 13.90 13.97
C LYS A 50 1.57 12.94 13.31
N PRO A 51 0.38 12.70 13.90
CA PRO A 51 -0.61 11.79 13.34
C PRO A 51 -1.05 12.16 11.92
N GLU A 52 -1.11 13.46 11.60
CA GLU A 52 -1.55 13.90 10.26
C GLU A 52 -0.54 13.50 9.18
N PHE A 53 0.75 13.47 9.52
CA PHE A 53 1.80 13.10 8.60
C PHE A 53 1.85 11.59 8.39
N THR A 54 1.79 10.80 9.47
CA THR A 54 1.81 9.33 9.40
C THR A 54 0.59 8.79 8.67
N GLN A 55 -0.62 9.31 8.97
CA GLN A 55 -1.84 8.92 8.24
C GLN A 55 -1.74 9.20 6.74
N TYR A 56 -1.08 10.30 6.34
CA TYR A 56 -0.88 10.59 4.93
C TYR A 56 0.10 9.62 4.27
N VAL A 57 1.23 9.31 4.92
CA VAL A 57 2.18 8.29 4.46
C VAL A 57 1.48 6.94 4.29
N ASP A 58 0.72 6.50 5.29
CA ASP A 58 -0.02 5.24 5.24
C ASP A 58 -1.04 5.21 4.10
N SER A 59 -1.72 6.35 3.84
CA SER A 59 -2.66 6.46 2.72
C SER A 59 -1.95 6.32 1.35
N LEU A 60 -0.72 6.83 1.23
CA LEU A 60 0.08 6.71 0.02
C LEU A 60 0.55 5.27 -0.16
N ILE A 61 1.08 4.64 0.89
CA ILE A 61 1.48 3.22 0.86
C ILE A 61 0.30 2.34 0.48
N SER A 62 -0.88 2.56 1.07
CA SER A 62 -2.10 1.83 0.73
C SER A 62 -2.50 2.01 -0.75
N LYS A 63 -2.36 3.24 -1.27
CA LYS A 63 -2.66 3.53 -2.68
C LYS A 63 -1.67 2.83 -3.62
N PHE A 64 -0.38 2.90 -3.34
CA PHE A 64 0.65 2.23 -4.13
C PHE A 64 0.48 0.71 -4.07
N THR A 65 0.30 0.13 -2.88
CA THR A 65 0.06 -1.32 -2.76
C THR A 65 -1.22 -1.78 -3.47
N SER A 66 -2.28 -0.97 -3.48
CA SER A 66 -3.51 -1.28 -4.22
C SER A 66 -3.34 -1.22 -5.74
N SER A 67 -2.58 -0.23 -6.25
CA SER A 67 -2.26 -0.16 -7.69
C SER A 67 -1.32 -1.26 -8.11
N GLU A 68 -0.30 -1.56 -7.30
CA GLU A 68 0.63 -2.66 -7.53
C GLU A 68 -0.09 -4.01 -7.50
N LEU A 69 -1.04 -4.22 -6.58
CA LEU A 69 -1.86 -5.44 -6.55
C LEU A 69 -2.62 -5.62 -7.88
N SER A 70 -3.20 -4.55 -8.42
CA SER A 70 -3.88 -4.60 -9.72
C SER A 70 -2.92 -4.92 -10.87
N THR A 71 -1.70 -4.38 -10.83
CA THR A 71 -0.64 -4.66 -11.81
C THR A 71 -0.19 -6.12 -11.72
N VAL A 72 0.02 -6.63 -10.51
CA VAL A 72 0.39 -8.03 -10.25
C VAL A 72 -0.69 -8.98 -10.75
N TRP A 73 -1.98 -8.71 -10.47
CA TRP A 73 -3.09 -9.52 -11.00
C TRP A 73 -3.12 -9.53 -12.53
N LYS A 74 -2.92 -8.38 -13.19
CA LYS A 74 -2.84 -8.32 -14.66
C LYS A 74 -1.66 -9.13 -15.21
N ALA A 75 -0.49 -9.01 -14.58
CA ALA A 75 0.70 -9.76 -14.97
C ALA A 75 0.48 -11.27 -14.80
N LEU A 76 -0.14 -11.68 -13.69
CA LEU A 76 -0.50 -13.07 -13.40
C LEU A 76 -1.46 -13.63 -14.47
N ILE A 77 -2.56 -12.92 -14.75
CA ILE A 77 -3.54 -13.31 -15.80
C ILE A 77 -2.86 -13.46 -17.16
N ARG A 78 -1.96 -12.53 -17.52
CA ARG A 78 -1.21 -12.62 -18.78
C ARG A 78 -0.33 -13.88 -18.84
N ARG A 79 0.34 -14.24 -17.74
CA ARG A 79 1.11 -15.49 -17.65
C ARG A 79 0.21 -16.73 -17.74
N CYS A 80 -0.95 -16.71 -17.09
CA CYS A 80 -1.94 -17.78 -17.25
C CYS A 80 -2.39 -17.94 -18.71
N SER A 81 -2.62 -16.83 -19.42
CA SER A 81 -3.11 -16.85 -20.80
C SER A 81 -2.14 -17.50 -21.81
N ILE A 82 -0.84 -17.56 -21.49
CA ILE A 82 0.17 -18.20 -22.33
C ILE A 82 0.51 -19.63 -21.88
N GLY A 83 -0.28 -20.22 -20.96
CA GLY A 83 -0.12 -21.60 -20.52
C GLY A 83 0.95 -21.83 -19.44
N ASP A 84 1.36 -20.79 -18.72
CA ASP A 84 2.29 -20.95 -17.59
C ASP A 84 1.59 -21.67 -16.43
N VAL A 85 1.88 -22.96 -16.28
CA VAL A 85 1.27 -23.84 -15.28
C VAL A 85 1.53 -23.35 -13.85
N GLN A 86 2.69 -22.73 -13.58
CA GLN A 86 2.99 -22.21 -12.24
C GLN A 86 2.12 -20.99 -11.92
N ALA A 87 1.96 -20.08 -12.87
CA ALA A 87 1.06 -18.93 -12.74
C ALA A 87 -0.41 -19.37 -12.56
N ILE A 88 -0.84 -20.39 -13.31
CA ILE A 88 -2.20 -20.96 -13.19
C ILE A 88 -2.41 -21.57 -11.80
N LYS A 89 -1.42 -22.31 -11.28
CA LYS A 89 -1.48 -22.87 -9.93
C LYS A 89 -1.60 -21.77 -8.88
N LEU A 90 -0.73 -20.76 -8.94
CA LEU A 90 -0.75 -19.61 -8.03
C LEU A 90 -2.10 -18.88 -8.08
N TYR A 91 -2.68 -18.68 -9.27
CA TYR A 91 -4.00 -18.08 -9.42
C TYR A 91 -5.11 -18.84 -8.66
N PHE A 92 -5.12 -20.17 -8.76
CA PHE A 92 -6.10 -20.99 -8.06
C PHE A 92 -5.87 -21.07 -6.55
N GLU A 93 -4.61 -21.08 -6.10
CA GLU A 93 -4.26 -21.00 -4.67
C GLU A 93 -4.78 -19.70 -4.05
N MET A 94 -4.49 -18.55 -4.67
CA MET A 94 -4.97 -17.24 -4.21
C MET A 94 -6.50 -17.15 -4.19
N ARG A 95 -7.18 -17.67 -5.22
CA ARG A 95 -8.65 -17.75 -5.29
C ARG A 95 -9.24 -18.55 -4.13
N ARG A 96 -8.60 -19.65 -3.74
CA ARG A 96 -9.05 -20.52 -2.64
C ARG A 96 -8.90 -19.81 -1.29
N GLU A 97 -7.75 -19.17 -1.06
CA GLU A 97 -7.50 -18.43 0.18
C GLU A 97 -8.50 -17.28 0.39
N LEU A 98 -8.85 -16.56 -0.68
CA LEU A 98 -9.88 -15.52 -0.62
C LEU A 98 -11.25 -16.10 -0.24
N SER A 99 -11.65 -17.22 -0.83
CA SER A 99 -12.92 -17.90 -0.50
C SER A 99 -12.96 -18.40 0.95
N SER A 100 -11.83 -18.90 1.48
CA SER A 100 -11.77 -19.44 2.85
C SER A 100 -11.87 -18.37 3.94
N LYS A 101 -11.56 -17.10 3.63
CA LYS A 101 -11.66 -16.00 4.59
C LYS A 101 -13.11 -15.52 4.77
N ASP A 102 -13.97 -15.67 3.76
CA ASP A 102 -15.39 -15.28 3.82
C ASP A 102 -16.26 -16.26 4.65
N GLU A 103 -15.87 -17.54 4.78
CA GLU A 103 -16.68 -18.55 5.47
C GLU A 103 -16.57 -18.53 7.00
N SER A 104 -15.60 -17.83 7.57
CA SER A 104 -15.41 -17.75 9.03
C SER A 104 -16.46 -16.92 9.79
N GLY A 105 -17.43 -16.31 9.09
CA GLY A 105 -18.45 -15.41 9.64
C GLY A 105 -19.85 -15.98 9.81
N VAL A 106 -20.15 -17.20 9.36
CA VAL A 106 -21.52 -17.76 9.44
C VAL A 106 -21.58 -18.87 10.47
N GLN A 107 -21.83 -18.51 11.74
CA GLN A 107 -22.34 -19.44 12.73
C GLN A 107 -23.83 -19.65 12.45
N ILE A 108 -24.21 -20.80 11.89
CA ILE A 108 -25.61 -21.23 11.90
C ILE A 108 -25.92 -21.62 13.34
N ILE A 109 -26.62 -20.73 14.05
CA ILE A 109 -27.24 -21.05 15.34
C ILE A 109 -28.49 -21.84 14.98
N ASP A 110 -28.46 -23.14 15.20
CA ASP A 110 -29.64 -24.00 15.10
C ASP A 110 -30.44 -23.80 16.39
N ASP A 111 -31.52 -23.01 16.34
CA ASP A 111 -32.44 -22.83 17.45
C ASP A 111 -33.25 -24.15 17.65
N ILE A 112 -32.99 -24.85 18.76
CA ILE A 112 -33.84 -25.94 19.30
C ILE A 112 -34.47 -25.47 20.61
#